data_AF-R0A981-F1
#
_entry.id   AF-R0A981-F1
#
_cell.length_a   1.000
_cell.length_b   1.000
_cell.length_c   1.000
_cell.angle_alpha   90.00
_cell.angle_beta   90.00
_cell.angle_gamma   90.00
#
_symmetry.space_group_name_H-M   'P 1'
#
loop_
_entity.id
_entity.type
_entity.pdbx_description
1 polymer ?
#
loop_
_entity_poly.entity_id
_entity_poly.type
_entity_poly.pdbx_seq_one_letter_code
_entity_poly.pdbx_strand_id
1 'polypeptide(L)'
;MHREIKVVDIEMDSFYHIKSIKNIYAAAHMPVGTMQKQDADQQALAKWWSRRTIPKGRTRLQEVLDIRNILTSKELLKDSFGLSLSDQYWLKPKDSSLSWEQIQFFDNDFSEQFGEMMLGNLEITECFDTMTPDVVLEGRLEKAWKIRDGKRVLIKGGSNPYQQEPLCEVIASGIAERLCIPHTKYTLLWEHEKPFSVCQDFITSETELVSAYHIM
;
A
#
# COMPACT_ATOMS: atom_id res chain seq x y z
N MET A 1 -5.67 10.05 13.50
CA MET A 1 -5.29 8.62 13.56
C MET A 1 -6.53 7.75 13.61
N HIS A 2 -6.69 6.85 12.65
CA HIS A 2 -7.96 6.16 12.34
C HIS A 2 -8.12 4.87 13.14
N ARG A 3 -7.32 3.82 12.87
CA ARG A 3 -7.19 2.62 13.74
C ARG A 3 -8.54 2.02 14.15
N GLU A 4 -8.90 2.08 15.43
CA GLU A 4 -10.15 1.57 16.00
C GLU A 4 -11.33 2.56 15.92
N ILE A 5 -11.08 3.80 15.51
CA ILE A 5 -12.13 4.80 15.38
C ILE A 5 -13.02 4.36 14.23
N LYS A 6 -14.25 4.00 14.58
CA LYS A 6 -15.30 3.74 13.60
C LYS A 6 -15.57 5.04 12.83
N VAL A 7 -15.18 5.09 11.55
CA VAL A 7 -15.32 6.29 10.72
C VAL A 7 -16.66 6.31 9.99
N VAL A 8 -16.92 5.27 9.20
CA VAL A 8 -18.06 5.20 8.28
C VAL A 8 -18.45 3.74 8.00
N ASP A 9 -19.75 3.47 7.91
CA ASP A 9 -20.26 2.21 7.37
C ASP A 9 -20.37 2.34 5.85
N ILE A 10 -19.78 1.41 5.11
CA ILE A 10 -19.90 1.31 3.65
C ILE A 10 -20.49 -0.03 3.24
N GLU A 11 -21.20 -0.05 2.12
CA GLU A 11 -21.60 -1.26 1.43
C GLU A 11 -20.69 -1.46 0.22
N MET A 12 -20.18 -2.67 0.02
CA MET A 12 -19.33 -3.03 -1.11
C MET A 12 -19.99 -4.09 -1.99
N ASP A 13 -19.60 -4.12 -3.26
CA ASP A 13 -19.94 -5.22 -4.16
C ASP A 13 -18.99 -6.43 -4.01
N SER A 14 -19.24 -7.50 -4.76
CA SER A 14 -18.40 -8.71 -4.75
C SER A 14 -16.98 -8.48 -5.26
N PHE A 15 -16.73 -7.36 -5.94
CA PHE A 15 -15.44 -6.97 -6.53
C PHE A 15 -14.75 -5.86 -5.72
N TYR A 16 -15.19 -5.63 -4.48
CA TYR A 16 -14.62 -4.64 -3.56
C TYR A 16 -14.70 -3.20 -4.08
N HIS A 17 -15.76 -2.85 -4.82
CA HIS A 17 -16.14 -1.46 -5.10
C HIS A 17 -17.13 -0.95 -4.05
N ILE A 18 -16.96 0.31 -3.65
CA ILE A 18 -17.90 0.99 -2.74
C ILE A 18 -19.20 1.29 -3.50
N LYS A 19 -20.31 0.66 -3.07
CA LYS A 19 -21.66 0.84 -3.61
C LYS A 19 -22.40 2.00 -2.96
N SER A 20 -22.29 2.15 -1.65
CA SER A 20 -22.92 3.24 -0.92
C SER A 20 -22.28 3.50 0.43
N ILE A 21 -22.41 4.73 0.90
CA ILE A 21 -22.12 5.14 2.28
C ILE A 21 -23.42 5.05 3.08
N LYS A 22 -23.39 4.45 4.27
CA LYS A 22 -24.57 4.28 5.12
C LYS A 22 -24.59 5.28 6.27
N ASN A 23 -23.67 5.14 7.22
CA ASN A 23 -23.61 5.95 8.44
C ASN A 23 -22.21 6.54 8.58
N ILE A 24 -22.11 7.85 8.82
CA ILE A 24 -20.85 8.52 9.13
C ILE A 24 -20.83 8.75 10.64
N TYR A 25 -19.81 8.23 11.31
CA TYR A 25 -19.65 8.31 12.77
C TYR A 25 -18.60 9.35 13.17
N ALA A 26 -17.56 9.53 12.35
CA ALA A 26 -16.47 10.46 12.62
C ALA A 26 -16.06 11.18 11.34
N ALA A 27 -16.81 12.21 10.95
CA ALA A 27 -16.56 12.97 9.71
C ALA A 27 -15.14 13.56 9.63
N ALA A 28 -14.57 14.01 10.74
CA ALA A 28 -13.19 14.52 10.81
C ALA A 28 -12.12 13.45 10.57
N HIS A 29 -12.49 12.16 10.61
CA HIS A 29 -11.60 11.03 10.35
C HIS A 29 -11.80 10.43 8.96
N MET A 30 -12.66 11.01 8.11
CA MET A 30 -12.81 10.58 6.72
C MET A 30 -11.52 10.88 5.93
N PRO A 31 -11.14 10.05 4.95
CA PRO A 31 -9.94 10.30 4.16
C PRO A 31 -9.95 11.69 3.53
N VAL A 32 -8.79 12.35 3.52
CA VAL A 32 -8.67 13.71 3.00
C VAL A 32 -9.18 13.78 1.56
N GLY A 33 -10.01 14.79 1.27
CA GLY A 33 -10.64 14.99 -0.03
C GLY A 33 -11.89 14.14 -0.30
N THR A 34 -12.38 13.38 0.70
CA THR A 34 -13.61 12.56 0.56
C THR A 34 -14.86 13.17 1.20
N MET A 35 -14.74 14.37 1.78
CA MET A 35 -15.84 15.12 2.38
C MET A 35 -16.11 16.39 1.58
N GLN A 36 -17.38 16.69 1.33
CA GLN A 36 -17.85 17.98 0.83
C GLN A 36 -18.67 18.66 1.94
N LYS A 37 -18.07 19.66 2.60
CA LYS A 37 -18.63 20.28 3.82
C LYS A 37 -18.88 19.23 4.90
N GLN A 38 -20.15 18.89 5.18
CA GLN A 38 -20.53 17.90 6.20
C GLN A 38 -20.98 16.56 5.59
N ASP A 39 -21.08 16.48 4.27
CA ASP A 39 -21.54 15.28 3.56
C ASP A 39 -20.34 14.50 2.99
N ALA A 40 -20.40 13.17 3.07
CA ALA A 40 -19.38 12.34 2.42
C ALA A 40 -19.64 12.27 0.92
N ASP A 41 -18.60 12.49 0.14
CA ASP A 41 -18.61 12.31 -1.30
C ASP A 41 -18.29 10.85 -1.61
N GLN A 42 -19.34 10.08 -1.93
CA GLN A 42 -19.21 8.67 -2.28
C GLN A 42 -18.26 8.44 -3.47
N GLN A 43 -18.28 9.32 -4.47
CA GLN A 43 -17.42 9.17 -5.65
C GLN A 43 -15.96 9.42 -5.28
N ALA A 44 -15.70 10.45 -4.47
CA ALA A 44 -14.37 10.73 -3.96
C ALA A 44 -13.83 9.59 -3.08
N LEU A 45 -14.66 9.05 -2.18
CA LEU A 45 -14.28 7.91 -1.34
C LEU A 45 -14.00 6.65 -2.17
N ALA A 46 -14.85 6.34 -3.16
CA ALA A 46 -14.64 5.21 -4.07
C ALA A 46 -13.36 5.36 -4.89
N LYS A 47 -13.03 6.59 -5.30
CA LYS A 47 -11.80 6.92 -6.02
C LYS A 47 -10.57 6.81 -5.12
N TRP A 48 -10.64 7.31 -3.88
CA TRP A 48 -9.58 7.14 -2.88
C TRP A 48 -9.32 5.65 -2.61
N TRP A 49 -10.36 4.88 -2.33
CA TRP A 49 -10.26 3.43 -2.13
C TRP A 49 -9.64 2.70 -3.33
N SER A 50 -10.06 3.06 -4.54
CA SER A 50 -9.54 2.44 -5.76
C SER A 50 -8.06 2.74 -6.03
N ARG A 51 -7.54 3.86 -5.51
CA ARG A 51 -6.14 4.24 -5.71
C ARG A 51 -5.20 3.42 -4.85
N ARG A 52 -5.65 3.02 -3.66
CA ARG A 52 -4.88 2.22 -2.71
C ARG A 52 -4.47 0.86 -3.28
N THR A 53 -5.05 0.38 -4.37
CA THR A 53 -4.73 -0.95 -4.92
C THR A 53 -3.54 -0.93 -5.86
N ILE A 54 -2.85 -2.06 -6.01
CA ILE A 54 -1.82 -2.22 -7.04
C ILE A 54 -2.40 -1.81 -8.41
N PRO A 55 -1.76 -0.87 -9.13
CA PRO A 55 -2.26 -0.40 -10.42
C PRO A 55 -2.08 -1.49 -11.49
N LYS A 56 -3.03 -1.57 -12.43
CA LYS A 56 -3.05 -2.55 -13.53
C LYS A 56 -1.76 -2.62 -14.36
N GLY A 57 -1.00 -1.53 -14.41
CA GLY A 57 0.25 -1.44 -15.18
C GLY A 57 1.51 -1.92 -14.45
N ARG A 58 1.40 -2.46 -13.23
CA ARG A 58 2.52 -3.06 -12.49
C ARG A 58 2.92 -4.39 -13.13
N THR A 59 4.20 -4.58 -13.38
CA THR A 59 4.73 -5.85 -13.91
C THR A 59 4.27 -7.03 -13.07
N ARG A 60 4.00 -8.17 -13.71
CA ARG A 60 3.58 -9.45 -13.09
C ARG A 60 2.20 -9.47 -12.41
N LEU A 61 1.54 -8.33 -12.19
CA LEU A 61 0.22 -8.31 -11.53
C LEU A 61 -0.81 -9.15 -12.29
N GLN A 62 -0.87 -9.03 -13.62
CA GLN A 62 -1.87 -9.76 -14.40
C GLN A 62 -1.71 -11.28 -14.27
N GLU A 63 -0.46 -11.77 -14.28
CA GLU A 63 -0.15 -13.19 -14.08
C GLU A 63 -0.63 -13.69 -12.72
N VAL A 64 -0.41 -12.90 -11.66
CA VAL A 64 -0.90 -13.20 -10.30
C VAL A 64 -2.43 -13.25 -10.25
N LEU A 65 -3.12 -12.34 -10.93
CA LEU A 65 -4.58 -12.30 -10.98
C LEU A 65 -5.15 -13.50 -11.74
N ASP A 66 -4.57 -13.83 -12.90
CA ASP A 66 -5.00 -14.92 -13.76
C ASP A 66 -4.90 -16.28 -13.05
N ILE A 67 -3.79 -16.53 -12.35
CA ILE A 67 -3.55 -17.79 -11.62
C ILE A 67 -4.60 -18.04 -10.53
N ARG A 68 -5.16 -16.98 -9.93
CA ARG A 68 -6.24 -17.08 -8.93
C ARG A 68 -7.64 -16.84 -9.48
N ASN A 69 -7.79 -16.67 -10.80
CA ASN A 69 -9.06 -16.27 -11.43
C ASN A 69 -9.68 -15.00 -10.81
N ILE A 70 -8.83 -14.03 -10.42
CA ILE A 70 -9.24 -12.75 -9.85
C ILE A 70 -9.43 -11.75 -10.98
N LEU A 71 -10.56 -11.03 -10.99
CA LEU A 71 -10.88 -10.12 -12.09
C LEU A 71 -10.32 -8.71 -11.88
N THR A 72 -10.14 -8.30 -10.63
CA THR A 72 -9.60 -6.98 -10.28
C THR A 72 -8.68 -7.04 -9.07
N SER A 73 -7.60 -6.23 -9.09
CA SER A 73 -6.67 -6.13 -7.95
C SER A 73 -7.35 -5.66 -6.65
N LYS A 74 -8.54 -5.06 -6.72
CA LYS A 74 -9.34 -4.74 -5.53
C LYS A 74 -9.76 -5.96 -4.72
N GLU A 75 -9.97 -7.09 -5.37
CA GLU A 75 -10.34 -8.33 -4.67
C GLU A 75 -9.20 -8.83 -3.77
N LEU A 76 -7.94 -8.50 -4.07
CA LEU A 76 -6.79 -8.80 -3.21
C LEU A 76 -6.86 -8.08 -1.85
N LEU A 77 -7.64 -6.99 -1.74
CA LEU A 77 -7.82 -6.25 -0.49
C LEU A 77 -8.69 -7.00 0.53
N LYS A 78 -9.40 -8.04 0.09
CA LYS A 78 -10.29 -8.84 0.93
C LYS A 78 -9.58 -9.35 2.16
N ASP A 79 -8.45 -10.00 1.94
CA ASP A 79 -7.74 -10.73 2.99
C ASP A 79 -6.85 -9.79 3.82
N SER A 80 -6.35 -8.71 3.21
CA SER A 80 -5.57 -7.68 3.91
C SER A 80 -6.41 -6.64 4.63
N PHE A 81 -7.75 -6.69 4.53
CA PHE A 81 -8.66 -5.66 5.05
C PHE A 81 -8.36 -4.25 4.52
N GLY A 82 -7.63 -4.13 3.40
CA GLY A 82 -7.12 -2.85 2.90
C GLY A 82 -6.13 -2.15 3.82
N LEU A 83 -5.45 -2.87 4.72
CA LEU A 83 -4.37 -2.37 5.56
C LEU A 83 -3.16 -1.98 4.71
N SER A 84 -2.46 -0.92 5.11
CA SER A 84 -1.27 -0.41 4.42
C SER A 84 -0.16 -0.05 5.42
N LEU A 85 1.02 0.27 4.88
CA LEU A 85 2.11 0.94 5.60
C LEU A 85 2.21 2.43 5.24
N SER A 86 1.14 3.00 4.67
CA SER A 86 1.08 4.42 4.29
C SER A 86 0.07 5.21 5.12
N ASP A 87 -0.87 4.53 5.79
CA ASP A 87 -2.00 5.11 6.52
C ASP A 87 -2.62 4.07 7.49
N GLN A 88 -3.62 4.48 8.29
CA GLN A 88 -4.26 3.63 9.31
C GLN A 88 -5.71 3.29 9.01
N TYR A 89 -6.12 3.37 7.74
CA TYR A 89 -7.45 2.99 7.31
C TYR A 89 -7.51 1.51 6.92
N TRP A 90 -8.55 0.84 7.40
CA TRP A 90 -8.85 -0.55 7.09
C TRP A 90 -10.36 -0.79 7.12
N LEU A 91 -10.79 -1.89 6.51
CA LEU A 91 -12.17 -2.32 6.48
C LEU A 91 -12.39 -3.46 7.48
N LYS A 92 -13.12 -3.16 8.55
CA LYS A 92 -13.55 -4.17 9.53
C LYS A 92 -14.91 -4.74 9.12
N PRO A 93 -15.04 -6.06 8.88
CA PRO A 93 -16.35 -6.68 8.68
C PRO A 93 -17.23 -6.47 9.92
N LYS A 94 -18.53 -6.20 9.70
CA LYS A 94 -19.45 -5.75 10.75
C LYS A 94 -19.49 -6.64 12.00
N ASP A 95 -19.43 -7.95 11.81
CA ASP A 95 -19.53 -8.95 12.87
C ASP A 95 -18.15 -9.51 13.29
N SER A 96 -17.06 -8.87 12.85
CA SER A 96 -15.70 -9.30 13.17
C SER A 96 -15.26 -8.80 14.56
N SER A 97 -14.66 -9.71 15.34
CA SER A 97 -14.00 -9.38 16.61
C SER A 97 -12.56 -8.90 16.43
N LEU A 98 -12.06 -8.79 15.20
CA LEU A 98 -10.69 -8.34 14.93
C LEU A 98 -10.47 -6.92 15.44
N SER A 99 -9.31 -6.68 16.03
CA SER A 99 -8.81 -5.36 16.40
C SER A 99 -7.65 -4.97 15.50
N TRP A 100 -7.44 -3.67 15.32
CA TRP A 100 -6.31 -3.07 14.62
C TRP A 100 -4.98 -3.65 15.12
N GLU A 101 -4.79 -3.69 16.43
CA GLU A 101 -3.55 -4.16 17.07
C GLU A 101 -3.17 -5.59 16.64
N GLN A 102 -4.16 -6.46 16.41
CA GLN A 102 -3.93 -7.85 16.03
C GLN A 102 -3.44 -8.04 14.58
N ILE A 103 -3.70 -7.09 13.68
CA ILE A 103 -3.59 -7.34 12.23
C ILE A 103 -2.77 -6.29 11.46
N GLN A 104 -2.51 -5.13 12.06
CA GLN A 104 -1.79 -4.03 11.40
C GLN A 104 -0.30 -4.35 11.15
N PHE A 105 0.25 -3.84 10.04
CA PHE A 105 1.60 -4.20 9.54
C PHE A 105 2.76 -3.40 10.16
N PHE A 106 2.50 -2.34 10.92
CA PHE A 106 3.53 -1.53 11.56
C PHE A 106 4.24 -2.30 12.67
N ASP A 107 3.51 -3.06 13.51
CA ASP A 107 4.10 -3.85 14.60
C ASP A 107 3.98 -5.36 14.41
N ASN A 108 3.07 -5.84 13.56
CA ASN A 108 2.97 -7.27 13.24
C ASN A 108 3.75 -7.59 11.96
N ASP A 109 4.38 -8.76 11.95
CA ASP A 109 5.09 -9.25 10.77
C ASP A 109 4.12 -9.73 9.69
N PHE A 110 4.56 -9.67 8.44
CA PHE A 110 3.78 -10.08 7.27
C PHE A 110 4.64 -10.95 6.35
N SER A 111 3.96 -11.71 5.49
CA SER A 111 4.65 -12.53 4.48
C SER A 111 5.24 -11.66 3.37
N GLU A 112 6.54 -11.84 3.08
CA GLU A 112 7.22 -11.20 1.96
C GLU A 112 7.02 -11.95 0.63
N GLN A 113 6.37 -13.12 0.65
CA GLN A 113 6.25 -14.00 -0.52
C GLN A 113 5.62 -13.30 -1.72
N PHE A 114 4.51 -12.60 -1.50
CA PHE A 114 3.83 -11.86 -2.56
C PHE A 114 4.72 -10.73 -3.11
N GLY A 115 5.38 -9.97 -2.23
CA GLY A 115 6.33 -8.94 -2.62
C GLY A 115 7.48 -9.48 -3.49
N GLU A 116 8.07 -10.60 -3.10
CA GLU A 116 9.14 -11.26 -3.86
C GLU A 116 8.67 -11.80 -5.22
N MET A 117 7.44 -12.32 -5.29
CA MET A 117 6.78 -12.61 -6.56
C MET A 117 6.63 -11.34 -7.40
N MET A 118 6.21 -10.21 -6.82
CA MET A 118 6.09 -8.96 -7.58
C MET A 118 7.44 -8.39 -8.04
N LEU A 119 8.55 -8.68 -7.33
CA LEU A 119 9.92 -8.24 -7.70
C LEU A 119 10.61 -9.12 -8.75
N GLY A 120 10.04 -10.26 -9.13
CA GLY A 120 10.76 -11.18 -10.04
C GLY A 120 11.70 -12.17 -9.34
N ASN A 121 11.72 -12.20 -8.01
CA ASN A 121 12.65 -13.02 -7.23
C ASN A 121 12.11 -14.42 -6.93
N LEU A 122 10.78 -14.56 -6.91
CA LEU A 122 10.10 -15.85 -6.80
C LEU A 122 9.20 -16.12 -8.00
N GLU A 123 9.01 -17.40 -8.32
CA GLU A 123 8.00 -17.85 -9.28
C GLU A 123 6.59 -17.56 -8.76
N ILE A 124 5.68 -17.24 -9.68
CA ILE A 124 4.28 -17.04 -9.32
C ILE A 124 3.62 -18.40 -9.13
N THR A 125 2.91 -18.55 -8.01
CA THR A 125 2.18 -19.77 -7.66
C THR A 125 0.74 -19.43 -7.28
N GLU A 126 -0.15 -20.42 -7.26
CA GLU A 126 -1.52 -20.26 -6.77
C GLU A 126 -1.59 -20.04 -5.25
N CYS A 127 -0.57 -20.46 -4.51
CA CYS A 127 -0.55 -20.45 -3.04
C CYS A 127 0.38 -19.36 -2.50
N PHE A 128 -0.18 -18.16 -2.36
CA PHE A 128 0.45 -17.03 -1.67
C PHE A 128 -0.46 -16.38 -0.63
N ASP A 129 0.14 -15.77 0.38
CA ASP A 129 -0.59 -14.96 1.35
C ASP A 129 -0.90 -13.57 0.78
N THR A 130 -2.15 -13.15 0.92
CA THR A 130 -2.66 -11.82 0.55
C THR A 130 -2.76 -10.89 1.75
N MET A 131 -2.49 -11.38 2.97
CA MET A 131 -2.32 -10.59 4.19
C MET A 131 -0.92 -9.94 4.22
N THR A 132 -0.71 -9.01 3.30
CA THR A 132 0.55 -8.27 3.12
C THR A 132 0.25 -6.81 2.77
N PRO A 133 1.10 -5.84 3.15
CA PRO A 133 0.99 -4.45 2.68
C PRO A 133 1.26 -4.31 1.17
N ASP A 134 1.76 -5.35 0.49
CA ASP A 134 2.08 -5.29 -0.94
C ASP A 134 0.85 -5.21 -1.85
N VAL A 135 -0.31 -5.71 -1.41
CA VAL A 135 -1.56 -5.62 -2.20
C VAL A 135 -2.14 -4.20 -2.25
N VAL A 136 -1.61 -3.29 -1.44
CA VAL A 136 -1.99 -1.87 -1.41
C VAL A 136 -0.86 -0.91 -1.83
N LEU A 137 0.19 -1.41 -2.48
CA LEU A 137 1.31 -0.57 -2.89
C LEU A 137 1.05 0.14 -4.23
N GLU A 138 0.77 1.43 -4.16
CA GLU A 138 0.55 2.30 -5.33
C GLU A 138 1.80 2.44 -6.22
N GLY A 139 1.64 3.00 -7.42
CA GLY A 139 2.72 3.36 -8.36
C GLY A 139 3.12 2.24 -9.32
N ARG A 140 3.79 2.58 -10.43
CA ARG A 140 4.02 1.63 -11.52
C ARG A 140 5.27 0.76 -11.37
N LEU A 141 6.35 1.29 -10.79
CA LEU A 141 7.61 0.56 -10.62
C LEU A 141 7.44 -0.64 -9.68
N GLU A 142 8.17 -1.71 -9.98
CA GLU A 142 8.32 -2.89 -9.13
C GLU A 142 8.79 -2.45 -7.75
N LYS A 143 8.07 -2.89 -6.72
CA LYS A 143 8.35 -2.55 -5.34
C LYS A 143 7.71 -3.58 -4.42
N ALA A 144 8.35 -3.81 -3.28
CA ALA A 144 7.83 -4.67 -2.23
C ALA A 144 8.29 -4.18 -0.85
N TRP A 145 7.44 -4.38 0.15
CA TRP A 145 7.82 -4.25 1.55
C TRP A 145 8.59 -5.46 2.02
N LYS A 146 9.61 -5.22 2.85
CA LYS A 146 10.35 -6.25 3.58
C LYS A 146 10.53 -5.83 5.04
N ILE A 147 10.81 -6.80 5.90
CA ILE A 147 11.17 -6.60 7.31
C ILE A 147 12.66 -6.95 7.44
N ARG A 148 13.50 -5.93 7.67
CA ARG A 148 14.95 -6.08 7.85
C ARG A 148 15.36 -5.55 9.21
N ASP A 149 15.95 -6.41 10.04
CA ASP A 149 16.36 -6.08 11.41
C ASP A 149 15.20 -5.46 12.24
N GLY A 150 14.00 -6.02 12.08
CA GLY A 150 12.76 -5.54 12.73
C GLY A 150 12.15 -4.28 12.11
N LYS A 151 12.77 -3.70 11.08
CA LYS A 151 12.30 -2.47 10.42
C LYS A 151 11.60 -2.77 9.12
N ARG A 152 10.48 -2.08 8.87
CA ARG A 152 9.77 -2.12 7.60
C ARG A 152 10.52 -1.25 6.60
N VAL A 153 10.91 -1.83 5.48
CA VAL A 153 11.63 -1.16 4.40
C VAL A 153 10.92 -1.39 3.08
N LEU A 154 10.84 -0.34 2.26
CA LEU A 154 10.33 -0.46 0.90
C LEU A 154 11.50 -0.62 -0.05
N ILE A 155 11.48 -1.70 -0.82
CA ILE A 155 12.44 -1.99 -1.87
C ILE A 155 11.80 -1.63 -3.20
N LYS A 156 12.54 -0.96 -4.09
CA LYS A 156 12.08 -0.55 -5.41
C LYS A 156 13.06 -1.02 -6.48
N GLY A 157 12.54 -1.72 -7.48
CA GLY A 157 13.27 -2.14 -8.68
C GLY A 157 13.29 -1.04 -9.74
N GLY A 158 14.09 -1.28 -10.79
CA GLY A 158 14.15 -0.42 -11.97
C GLY A 158 13.44 -1.03 -13.17
N SER A 159 13.34 -0.24 -14.23
CA SER A 159 12.76 -0.72 -15.48
C SER A 159 13.85 -1.25 -16.41
N ASN A 160 13.55 -2.34 -17.10
CA ASN A 160 14.40 -2.83 -18.18
C ASN A 160 14.48 -1.82 -19.34
N PRO A 161 15.59 -1.81 -20.10
CA PRO A 161 16.76 -2.70 -19.97
C PRO A 161 17.82 -2.20 -18.99
N TYR A 162 17.73 -0.96 -18.50
CA TYR A 162 18.86 -0.30 -17.84
C TYR A 162 18.82 -0.31 -16.31
N GLN A 163 17.65 -0.52 -15.69
CA GLN A 163 17.52 -0.62 -14.24
C GLN A 163 18.12 0.60 -13.49
N GLN A 164 17.99 1.80 -14.05
CA GLN A 164 18.67 3.00 -13.54
C GLN A 164 17.94 3.65 -12.37
N GLU A 165 16.63 3.47 -12.26
CA GLU A 165 15.81 4.14 -11.24
C GLU A 165 16.29 3.89 -9.81
N PRO A 166 16.67 2.66 -9.40
CA PRO A 166 17.32 2.37 -8.12
C PRO A 166 18.57 3.22 -7.84
N LEU A 167 19.46 3.34 -8.82
CA LEU A 167 20.70 4.10 -8.70
C LEU A 167 20.40 5.60 -8.59
N CYS A 168 19.47 6.08 -9.40
CA CYS A 168 19.03 7.48 -9.40
C CYS A 168 18.39 7.88 -8.07
N GLU A 169 17.57 7.03 -7.44
CA GLU A 169 16.98 7.28 -6.11
C GLU A 169 18.08 7.46 -5.04
N VAL A 170 19.12 6.61 -5.05
CA VAL A 170 20.24 6.69 -4.10
C VAL A 170 21.07 7.95 -4.33
N ILE A 171 21.35 8.30 -5.59
CA ILE A 171 22.07 9.53 -5.94
C ILE A 171 21.26 10.77 -5.52
N ALA A 172 19.96 10.80 -5.83
CA ALA A 172 19.07 11.90 -5.48
C ALA A 172 18.99 12.10 -3.95
N SER A 173 18.88 11.01 -3.17
CA SER A 173 18.98 11.06 -1.72
C SER A 173 20.32 11.65 -1.25
N GLY A 174 21.44 11.21 -1.84
CA GLY A 174 22.76 11.76 -1.50
C GLY A 174 22.96 13.23 -1.86
N ILE A 175 22.26 13.75 -2.88
CA ILE A 175 22.22 15.17 -3.23
C ILE A 175 21.35 15.93 -2.22
N ALA A 176 20.15 15.44 -1.92
CA ALA A 176 19.25 16.07 -0.94
C ALA A 176 19.90 16.21 0.43
N GLU A 177 20.63 15.18 0.89
CA GLU A 177 21.42 15.21 2.12
C GLU A 177 22.45 16.34 2.10
N ARG A 178 23.24 16.48 1.02
CA ARG A 178 24.25 17.54 0.88
C ARG A 178 23.65 18.94 0.85
N LEU A 179 22.43 19.06 0.34
CA LEU A 179 21.68 20.32 0.28
C LEU A 179 20.87 20.58 1.57
N CYS A 180 20.96 19.71 2.58
CA CYS A 180 20.18 19.81 3.82
C CYS A 180 18.66 19.86 3.59
N ILE A 181 18.17 19.17 2.55
CA ILE A 181 16.75 19.05 2.24
C ILE A 181 16.18 17.87 3.05
N PRO A 182 15.11 18.06 3.85
CA PRO A 182 14.43 16.95 4.51
C PRO A 182 13.95 15.92 3.49
N HIS A 183 14.39 14.67 3.64
CA HIS A 183 14.09 13.60 2.70
C HIS A 183 14.18 12.22 3.37
N THR A 184 13.57 11.21 2.75
CA THR A 184 13.80 9.82 3.13
C THR A 184 15.12 9.35 2.55
N LYS A 185 15.99 8.79 3.39
CA LYS A 185 17.28 8.25 2.95
C LYS A 185 17.09 6.97 2.14
N TYR A 186 17.78 6.88 1.00
CA TYR A 186 17.86 5.67 0.19
C TYR A 186 19.24 5.04 0.24
N THR A 187 19.28 3.71 0.27
CA THR A 187 20.50 2.91 0.11
C THR A 187 20.35 1.95 -1.06
N LEU A 188 21.48 1.52 -1.62
CA LEU A 188 21.51 0.56 -2.72
C LEU A 188 21.61 -0.87 -2.18
N LEU A 189 20.85 -1.78 -2.78
CA LEU A 189 20.87 -3.21 -2.54
C LEU A 189 21.05 -3.92 -3.87
N TRP A 190 21.87 -4.98 -3.89
CA TRP A 190 22.02 -5.86 -5.04
C TRP A 190 21.49 -7.24 -4.67
N GLU A 191 20.47 -7.70 -5.39
CA GLU A 191 19.88 -9.04 -5.25
C GLU A 191 19.67 -9.62 -6.65
N HIS A 192 20.03 -10.89 -6.86
CA HIS A 192 19.89 -11.57 -8.16
C HIS A 192 20.47 -10.78 -9.34
N GLU A 193 21.65 -10.17 -9.16
CA GLU A 193 22.34 -9.32 -10.15
C GLU A 193 21.55 -8.07 -10.59
N LYS A 194 20.48 -7.69 -9.86
CA LYS A 194 19.68 -6.50 -10.10
C LYS A 194 19.87 -5.47 -8.99
N PRO A 195 19.93 -4.17 -9.33
CA PRO A 195 19.94 -3.11 -8.33
C PRO A 195 18.54 -2.83 -7.81
N PHE A 196 18.42 -2.56 -6.52
CA PHE A 196 17.22 -2.07 -5.87
C PHE A 196 17.55 -0.89 -4.96
N SER A 197 16.67 0.11 -4.93
CA SER A 197 16.75 1.17 -3.93
C SER A 197 15.91 0.78 -2.73
N VAL A 198 16.43 1.05 -1.54
CA VAL A 198 15.81 0.68 -0.27
C VAL A 198 15.62 1.94 0.55
N CYS A 199 14.41 2.18 1.05
CA CYS A 199 14.15 3.17 2.07
C CYS A 199 13.44 2.55 3.27
N GLN A 200 13.77 3.02 4.47
CA GLN A 200 13.00 2.69 5.66
C GLN A 200 11.64 3.38 5.58
N ASP A 201 10.60 2.72 6.09
CA ASP A 201 9.32 3.39 6.32
C ASP A 201 9.52 4.60 7.24
N PHE A 202 9.01 5.74 6.81
CA PHE A 202 9.01 6.98 7.59
C PHE A 202 7.67 7.22 8.29
N ILE A 203 6.67 6.39 7.97
CA ILE A 203 5.39 6.35 8.65
C ILE A 203 5.48 5.44 9.87
N THR A 204 4.65 5.73 10.86
CA THR A 204 4.48 4.93 12.07
C THR A 204 3.01 4.59 12.20
N SER A 205 2.66 3.73 13.17
CA SER A 205 1.26 3.51 13.51
C SER A 205 0.53 4.81 13.92
N GLU A 206 1.26 5.88 14.28
CA GLU A 206 0.77 7.19 14.75
C GLU A 206 0.83 8.32 13.69
N THR A 207 1.28 8.05 12.48
CA THR A 207 1.36 9.06 11.39
C THR A 207 0.78 8.51 10.09
N GLU A 208 0.34 9.35 9.16
CA GLU A 208 -0.09 8.90 7.82
C GLU A 208 0.51 9.77 6.72
N LEU A 209 0.64 9.19 5.52
CA LEU A 209 1.06 9.90 4.33
C LEU A 209 -0.14 10.48 3.60
N VAL A 210 -0.33 11.79 3.71
CA VAL A 210 -1.25 12.56 2.85
C VAL A 210 -0.42 13.31 1.80
N SER A 211 -0.46 12.85 0.55
CA SER A 211 0.24 13.54 -0.53
C SER A 211 -0.42 14.88 -0.87
N ALA A 212 0.37 15.85 -1.36
CA ALA A 212 -0.16 17.15 -1.77
C ALA A 212 -1.30 17.03 -2.81
N TYR A 213 -1.29 15.98 -3.62
CA TYR A 213 -2.34 15.68 -4.58
C TYR A 213 -3.72 15.38 -3.96
N HIS A 214 -3.78 14.95 -2.69
CA HIS A 214 -5.04 14.76 -1.97
C HIS A 214 -5.56 16.05 -1.33
N ILE A 215 -4.73 17.09 -1.24
CA ILE A 215 -5.06 18.38 -0.62
C ILE A 215 -5.46 19.43 -1.68
N MET A 216 -4.89 19.35 -2.89
CA MET A 216 -5.16 20.25 -4.02
C MET A 216 -6.32 19.79 -4.88
#